data_AF-A0A6V6ZDY8-F1
#
_entry.id   AF-A0A6V6ZDY8-F1
#
_cell.length_a   1.000
_cell.length_b   1.000
_cell.length_c   1.000
_cell.angle_alpha   90.00
_cell.angle_beta   90.00
_cell.angle_gamma   90.00
#
_symmetry.space_group_name_H-M   'P 1'
#
loop_
_entity.id
_entity.type
_entity.pdbx_description
1 polymer ?
#
loop_
_entity_poly.entity_id
_entity_poly.type
_entity_poly.pdbx_seq_one_letter_code
_entity_poly.pdbx_strand_id
1 'polypeptide(L)'
;MEFPKSTSRVPIIVDENLKQKILEWEQKNIFYGAFPVVGDSMTCDDQKKTIPNGSKVLAYQLQIDFESGFYPWFEIPTNEPLLIMGTTSKGNDFCLCKTIFFLDSVNNMVSLRSYNPNYSDQIIPISYIKTLFKIELVIK
;
A
#
# COMPACT_ATOMS: atom_id res chain seq x y z
N MET A 1 10.46 -34.17 -12.41
CA MET A 1 10.85 -32.79 -12.05
C MET A 1 10.14 -32.46 -10.75
N GLU A 2 10.86 -32.50 -9.64
CA GLU A 2 10.31 -32.19 -8.31
C GLU A 2 10.49 -30.71 -8.04
N PHE A 3 9.40 -30.03 -7.68
CA PHE A 3 9.45 -28.66 -7.16
C PHE A 3 10.00 -28.70 -5.73
N PRO A 4 10.98 -27.87 -5.35
CA PRO A 4 11.41 -27.82 -3.97
C PRO A 4 10.31 -27.23 -3.10
N LYS A 5 9.72 -28.10 -2.27
CA LYS A 5 8.91 -27.73 -1.10
C LYS A 5 9.86 -27.17 -0.03
N SER A 6 9.84 -25.86 0.14
CA SER A 6 10.29 -25.22 1.38
C SER A 6 9.64 -23.84 1.50
N THR A 7 8.35 -23.81 1.86
CA THR A 7 7.77 -22.61 2.45
C THR A 7 8.23 -22.56 3.90
N SER A 8 9.42 -21.99 4.12
CA SER A 8 9.83 -21.56 5.46
C SER A 8 8.76 -20.59 5.96
N ARG A 9 7.91 -21.06 6.87
CA ARG A 9 6.95 -20.21 7.57
C ARG A 9 7.76 -19.42 8.58
N VAL A 10 8.23 -18.25 8.19
CA VAL A 10 8.78 -17.29 9.16
C VAL A 10 7.63 -16.87 10.06
N PRO A 11 7.65 -17.19 11.36
CA PRO A 11 6.63 -16.70 12.27
C PRO A 11 6.75 -15.18 12.33
N ILE A 12 5.69 -14.48 11.93
CA ILE A 12 5.59 -13.04 12.17
C ILE A 12 5.55 -12.90 13.69
N ILE A 13 6.53 -12.21 14.26
CA ILE A 13 6.49 -11.84 15.68
C ILE A 13 5.45 -10.74 15.79
N VAL A 14 4.23 -11.13 16.12
CA VAL A 14 3.13 -10.19 16.37
C VAL A 14 3.23 -9.78 17.83
N ASP A 15 3.68 -8.54 18.07
CA ASP A 15 3.63 -7.97 19.41
C ASP A 15 2.18 -7.71 19.87
N GLU A 16 1.98 -7.48 21.17
CA GLU A 16 0.63 -7.26 21.72
C GLU A 16 -0.06 -6.02 21.14
N ASN A 17 0.70 -5.01 20.70
CA ASN A 17 0.14 -3.82 20.07
C ASN A 17 -0.46 -4.17 18.69
N LEU A 18 0.27 -4.95 17.89
CA LEU A 18 -0.22 -5.40 16.58
C LEU A 18 -1.42 -6.33 16.72
N LYS A 19 -1.46 -7.19 17.74
CA LYS A 19 -2.66 -8.00 18.04
C LYS A 19 -3.86 -7.12 18.34
N GLN A 20 -3.68 -6.09 19.17
CA GLN A 20 -4.75 -5.17 19.52
C GLN A 20 -5.29 -4.44 18.28
N LYS A 21 -4.40 -3.98 17.38
CA LYS A 21 -4.78 -3.38 16.10
C LYS A 21 -5.56 -4.33 15.20
N ILE A 22 -5.11 -5.58 15.09
CA ILE A 22 -5.82 -6.60 14.29
C ILE A 22 -7.22 -6.83 14.86
N LEU A 23 -7.37 -6.98 16.17
CA LEU A 23 -8.67 -7.12 16.83
C LEU A 23 -9.57 -5.91 16.57
N GLU A 24 -9.03 -4.69 16.59
CA GLU A 24 -9.80 -3.48 16.25
C GLU A 24 -10.27 -3.47 14.80
N TRP A 25 -9.44 -3.92 13.85
CA TRP A 25 -9.83 -4.05 12.44
C TRP A 25 -10.92 -5.09 12.25
N GLU A 26 -10.81 -6.24 12.92
CA GLU A 26 -11.83 -7.29 12.91
C GLU A 26 -13.17 -6.79 13.46
N GLN A 27 -13.17 -6.09 14.59
CA GLN A 27 -14.38 -5.51 15.19
C GLN A 27 -15.05 -4.47 14.28
N LYS A 28 -14.27 -3.75 13.47
CA LYS A 28 -14.75 -2.74 12.52
C LYS A 28 -15.05 -3.30 11.13
N ASN A 29 -14.91 -4.61 10.91
CA ASN A 29 -14.99 -5.25 9.60
C ASN A 29 -14.08 -4.60 8.54
N ILE A 30 -12.89 -4.17 8.96
CA ILE A 30 -11.85 -3.63 8.08
C ILE A 30 -11.07 -4.81 7.51
N PHE A 31 -11.00 -4.90 6.18
CA PHE A 31 -10.15 -5.88 5.52
C PHE A 31 -8.68 -5.62 5.84
N TYR A 32 -7.92 -6.66 6.17
CA TYR A 32 -6.48 -6.59 6.33
C TYR A 32 -5.80 -7.84 5.75
N GLY A 33 -4.52 -7.73 5.39
CA GLY A 33 -3.79 -8.84 4.79
C GLY A 33 -2.30 -8.58 4.63
N ALA A 34 -1.57 -9.65 4.34
CA ALA A 34 -0.15 -9.59 3.98
C ALA A 34 0.01 -9.62 2.46
N PHE A 35 0.62 -8.59 1.89
CA PHE A 35 0.78 -8.42 0.46
C PHE A 35 2.26 -8.53 0.07
N PRO A 36 2.61 -9.30 -0.98
CA PRO A 36 3.99 -9.35 -1.48
C PRO A 36 4.34 -8.06 -2.21
N VAL A 37 5.57 -7.57 -1.99
CA VAL A 37 6.12 -6.41 -2.70
C VAL A 37 7.09 -6.90 -3.76
N VAL A 38 6.88 -6.43 -4.99
CA VAL A 38 7.71 -6.75 -6.16
C VAL A 38 8.34 -5.48 -6.70
N GLY A 39 9.63 -5.54 -6.97
CA GLY A 39 10.45 -4.40 -7.37
C GLY A 39 11.05 -3.64 -6.18
N ASP A 40 12.03 -2.80 -6.46
CA ASP A 40 12.85 -2.05 -5.51
C ASP A 40 12.50 -0.55 -5.49
N SER A 41 11.34 -0.17 -6.04
CA SER A 41 10.95 1.23 -6.12
C SER A 41 10.70 1.89 -4.75
N MET A 42 10.45 1.09 -3.71
CA MET A 42 10.31 1.57 -2.33
C MET A 42 11.54 1.24 -1.47
N THR A 43 12.64 0.80 -2.10
CA THR A 43 13.92 0.55 -1.42
C THR A 43 14.74 1.83 -1.32
N CYS A 44 15.17 2.18 -0.11
CA CYS A 44 16.06 3.31 0.17
C CYS A 44 17.04 3.00 1.31
N ASP A 45 17.98 3.91 1.57
CA ASP A 45 19.02 3.75 2.60
C ASP A 45 18.48 3.86 4.04
N ASP A 46 17.32 4.49 4.23
CA ASP A 46 16.67 4.61 5.53
C ASP A 46 16.03 3.26 5.93
N GLN A 47 16.71 2.53 6.81
CA GLN A 47 16.29 1.21 7.30
C GLN A 47 14.90 1.19 7.95
N LYS A 48 14.41 2.34 8.43
CA LYS A 48 13.08 2.46 9.06
C LYS A 48 11.96 2.64 8.03
N LYS A 49 12.27 3.13 6.82
CA LYS A 49 11.30 3.41 5.76
C LYS A 49 11.36 2.41 4.61
N THR A 50 12.55 1.86 4.36
CA THR A 50 12.82 1.01 3.21
C THR A 50 11.90 -0.20 3.15
N ILE A 51 11.34 -0.45 1.96
CA ILE A 51 10.56 -1.65 1.64
C ILE A 51 11.32 -2.38 0.51
N PRO A 52 12.13 -3.40 0.86
CA PRO A 52 12.88 -4.17 -0.11
C PRO A 52 12.00 -5.01 -1.05
N ASN A 53 12.53 -5.28 -2.25
CA ASN A 53 11.96 -6.29 -3.13
C ASN A 53 11.86 -7.65 -2.42
N GLY A 54 10.74 -8.36 -2.59
CA GLY A 54 10.51 -9.67 -1.99
C GLY A 54 10.00 -9.64 -0.55
N SER A 55 9.96 -8.47 0.10
CA SER A 55 9.29 -8.31 1.38
C SER A 55 7.78 -8.51 1.26
N LYS A 56 7.12 -8.76 2.40
CA LYS A 56 5.66 -8.70 2.53
C LYS A 56 5.31 -7.48 3.38
N VAL A 57 4.16 -6.87 3.12
CA VAL A 57 3.64 -5.79 3.95
C VAL A 57 2.30 -6.20 4.53
N LEU A 58 2.14 -6.06 5.85
CA LEU A 58 0.85 -6.14 6.49
C LEU A 58 0.17 -4.78 6.33
N ALA A 59 -1.00 -4.80 5.69
CA ALA A 59 -1.76 -3.59 5.41
C ALA A 59 -3.24 -3.80 5.68
N TYR A 60 -3.95 -2.72 5.97
CA TYR A 60 -5.39 -2.71 6.21
C TYR A 60 -6.07 -1.68 5.31
N GLN A 61 -7.29 -1.99 4.89
CA GLN A 61 -8.07 -1.19 3.97
C GLN A 61 -8.51 0.12 4.65
N LEU A 62 -8.28 1.23 3.97
CA LEU A 62 -8.85 2.52 4.36
C LEU A 62 -10.29 2.59 3.85
N GLN A 63 -11.21 3.01 4.73
CA GLN A 63 -12.63 3.20 4.40
C GLN A 63 -12.85 4.58 3.76
N ILE A 64 -12.30 4.77 2.57
CA ILE A 64 -12.43 6.01 1.80
C ILE A 64 -13.39 5.77 0.64
N ASP A 65 -14.44 6.59 0.56
CA ASP A 65 -15.40 6.56 -0.54
C ASP A 65 -14.90 7.43 -1.71
N PHE A 66 -14.30 6.76 -2.71
CA PHE A 66 -13.87 7.39 -3.96
C PHE A 66 -15.01 7.56 -4.98
N GLU A 67 -16.21 7.03 -4.74
CA GLU A 67 -17.33 7.08 -5.69
C GLU A 67 -18.28 8.26 -5.43
N SER A 68 -18.32 8.77 -4.19
CA SER A 68 -19.21 9.87 -3.78
C SER A 68 -18.96 11.22 -4.47
N GLY A 69 -17.85 11.38 -5.20
CA GLY A 69 -17.44 12.65 -5.81
C GLY A 69 -16.94 13.71 -4.82
N PHE A 70 -17.10 13.46 -3.51
CA PHE A 70 -16.51 14.25 -2.43
C PHE A 70 -15.44 13.40 -1.73
N TYR A 71 -14.21 13.48 -2.24
CA TYR A 71 -13.11 12.71 -1.67
C TYR A 71 -12.69 13.33 -0.33
N PRO A 72 -12.67 12.56 0.77
CA PRO A 72 -12.20 13.06 2.05
C PRO A 72 -10.67 13.14 2.04
N TRP A 73 -10.13 14.17 1.39
CA TRP A 73 -8.68 14.35 1.17
C TRP A 73 -7.86 14.30 2.46
N PHE A 74 -8.47 14.74 3.57
CA PHE A 74 -7.87 14.74 4.90
C PHE A 74 -7.72 13.33 5.52
N GLU A 75 -8.40 12.33 4.97
CA GLU A 75 -8.32 10.93 5.43
C GLU A 75 -7.24 10.13 4.69
N ILE A 76 -6.70 10.66 3.59
CA ILE A 76 -5.64 10.01 2.81
C ILE A 76 -4.28 10.27 3.49
N PRO A 77 -3.56 9.23 3.97
CA PRO A 77 -2.24 9.40 4.57
C PRO A 77 -1.24 9.79 3.49
N THR A 78 -0.91 11.09 3.43
CA THR A 78 0.13 11.59 2.52
C THR A 78 1.52 11.38 3.14
N ASN A 79 2.55 11.26 2.29
CA ASN A 79 3.94 11.06 2.70
C ASN A 79 4.24 9.73 3.45
N GLU A 80 3.27 8.81 3.50
CA GLU A 80 3.41 7.45 4.01
C GLU A 80 3.36 6.43 2.86
N PRO A 81 3.94 5.22 3.01
CA PRO A 81 3.84 4.19 1.99
C PRO A 81 2.45 3.53 2.06
N LEU A 82 1.77 3.47 0.91
CA LEU A 82 0.45 2.88 0.76
C LEU A 82 0.47 1.78 -0.28
N LEU A 83 -0.45 0.82 -0.16
CA LEU A 83 -0.85 0.01 -1.31
C LEU A 83 -2.02 0.69 -1.99
N ILE A 84 -1.87 0.91 -3.29
CA ILE A 84 -2.83 1.60 -4.14
C ILE A 84 -3.35 0.58 -5.14
N MET A 85 -4.60 0.17 -4.99
CA MET A 85 -5.29 -0.74 -5.88
C MET A 85 -6.26 0.01 -6.77
N GLY A 86 -6.28 -0.36 -8.04
CA GLY A 86 -7.06 0.38 -9.01
C GLY A 86 -7.14 -0.28 -10.37
N THR A 87 -7.80 0.40 -11.29
CA THR A 87 -7.97 -0.04 -12.67
C THR A 87 -7.72 1.14 -13.61
N THR A 88 -6.89 0.92 -14.62
CA THR A 88 -6.60 1.93 -15.65
C THR A 88 -7.78 2.15 -16.59
N SER A 89 -7.74 3.22 -17.40
CA SER A 89 -8.73 3.46 -18.47
C SER A 89 -8.83 2.32 -19.50
N LYS A 90 -7.81 1.47 -19.62
CA LYS A 90 -7.81 0.29 -20.49
C LYS A 90 -8.41 -0.95 -19.83
N GLY A 91 -8.92 -0.86 -18.60
CA GLY A 91 -9.46 -1.98 -17.85
C GLY A 91 -8.40 -2.87 -17.19
N ASN A 92 -7.11 -2.49 -17.23
CA ASN A 92 -6.06 -3.25 -16.56
C ASN A 92 -6.02 -2.91 -15.08
N ASP A 93 -6.14 -3.93 -14.24
CA ASP A 93 -5.97 -3.79 -12.80
C ASP A 93 -4.50 -3.58 -12.43
N PHE A 94 -4.26 -2.83 -11.36
CA PHE A 94 -2.95 -2.62 -10.79
C PHE A 94 -3.00 -2.64 -9.26
N CYS A 95 -1.85 -2.99 -8.68
CA CYS A 95 -1.57 -2.84 -7.26
C CYS A 95 -0.15 -2.26 -7.14
N LEU A 96 -0.04 -1.05 -6.61
CA LEU A 96 1.22 -0.32 -6.51
C LEU A 96 1.56 -0.06 -5.04
N CYS A 97 2.82 -0.24 -4.65
CA CYS A 97 3.32 0.25 -3.37
C CYS A 97 4.05 1.57 -3.60
N LYS A 98 3.44 2.68 -3.18
CA LYS A 98 3.93 4.06 -3.41
C LYS A 98 3.48 4.99 -2.30
N THR A 99 4.10 6.16 -2.23
CA THR A 99 3.63 7.27 -1.41
C THR A 99 2.82 8.25 -2.23
N ILE A 100 1.68 8.68 -1.71
CA ILE A 100 0.94 9.84 -2.23
C ILE A 100 1.59 11.09 -1.63
N PHE A 101 2.24 11.92 -2.45
CA PHE A 101 2.92 13.13 -1.97
C PHE A 101 2.23 14.42 -2.39
N PHE A 102 1.33 14.35 -3.38
CA PHE A 102 0.53 15.49 -3.82
C PHE A 102 -0.82 15.01 -4.35
N LEU A 103 -1.87 15.75 -3.99
CA LEU A 103 -3.24 15.55 -4.43
C LEU A 103 -3.70 16.83 -5.14
N ASP A 104 -4.05 16.70 -6.41
CA ASP A 104 -4.62 17.79 -7.22
C ASP A 104 -6.13 17.59 -7.32
N SER A 105 -6.88 18.23 -6.43
CA SER A 105 -8.33 18.18 -6.40
C SER A 105 -9.00 18.94 -7.55
N VAL A 106 -8.29 19.90 -8.18
CA VAL A 106 -8.81 20.67 -9.31
C VAL A 106 -8.81 19.81 -10.56
N ASN A 107 -7.71 19.08 -10.79
CA ASN A 107 -7.55 18.22 -11.96
C ASN A 107 -7.92 16.75 -11.70
N ASN A 108 -8.32 16.39 -10.47
CA ASN A 108 -8.60 15.02 -10.03
C ASN A 108 -7.43 14.05 -10.27
N MET A 109 -6.20 14.49 -9.96
CA MET A 109 -4.99 13.69 -10.13
C MET A 109 -4.28 13.44 -8.79
N VAL A 110 -3.61 12.30 -8.69
CA VAL A 110 -2.70 11.95 -7.59
C VAL A 110 -1.29 11.83 -8.12
N SER A 111 -0.34 12.45 -7.43
CA SER A 111 1.08 12.23 -7.68
C SER A 111 1.64 11.20 -6.70
N LEU A 112 2.25 10.17 -7.27
CA LEU A 112 2.85 9.03 -6.58
C LEU A 112 4.36 9.14 -6.64
N ARG A 113 5.00 8.89 -5.49
CA ARG A 113 6.45 8.92 -5.35
C ARG A 113 6.99 7.60 -4.83
N SER A 114 8.14 7.27 -5.36
CA SER A 114 9.00 6.15 -4.95
C SER A 114 9.96 6.63 -3.87
N TYR A 115 10.35 5.76 -2.94
CA TYR A 115 11.49 6.09 -2.05
C TYR A 115 12.83 5.98 -2.78
N ASN A 116 12.91 5.10 -3.78
CA ASN A 116 14.08 4.96 -4.62
C ASN A 116 14.11 6.11 -5.66
N PRO A 117 15.12 7.00 -5.64
CA PRO A 117 15.18 8.18 -6.51
C PRO A 117 15.42 7.85 -7.99
N ASN A 118 15.79 6.60 -8.31
CA ASN A 118 15.95 6.15 -9.69
C ASN A 118 14.61 6.01 -10.44
N TYR A 119 13.49 6.07 -9.71
CA TYR A 119 12.15 6.00 -10.27
C TYR A 119 11.53 7.38 -10.31
N SER A 120 11.08 7.79 -11.49
CA SER A 120 10.33 9.04 -11.65
C SER A 120 9.01 9.00 -10.89
N ASP A 121 8.56 10.18 -10.46
CA ASP A 121 7.21 10.36 -9.96
C ASP A 121 6.17 9.97 -11.04
N GLN A 122 5.05 9.43 -10.61
CA GLN A 122 3.94 9.02 -11.48
C GLN A 122 2.71 9.86 -11.16
N ILE A 123 1.93 10.22 -12.18
CA ILE A 123 0.68 10.95 -12.00
C ILE A 123 -0.45 10.09 -12.54
N ILE A 124 -1.44 9.80 -11.71
CA ILE A 124 -2.62 9.00 -12.09
C ILE A 124 -3.92 9.73 -11.76
N PRO A 125 -4.99 9.54 -12.55
CA PRO A 125 -6.32 10.00 -12.17
C PRO A 125 -6.79 9.34 -10.88
N ILE A 126 -7.47 10.12 -10.02
CA ILE A 126 -8.07 9.63 -8.78
C ILE A 126 -9.11 8.56 -9.07
N SER A 127 -9.85 8.70 -10.18
CA SER A 127 -10.83 7.73 -10.66
C SER A 127 -10.26 6.35 -10.99
N TYR A 128 -8.93 6.21 -11.11
CA TYR A 128 -8.31 4.91 -11.28
C TYR A 128 -8.18 4.17 -9.95
N ILE A 129 -8.18 4.87 -8.81
CA ILE A 129 -8.00 4.29 -7.48
C ILE A 129 -9.34 3.73 -7.02
N LYS A 130 -9.37 2.43 -6.74
CA LYS A 130 -10.53 1.73 -6.17
C LYS A 130 -10.41 1.60 -4.66
N THR A 131 -9.20 1.37 -4.16
CA THR A 131 -8.97 1.09 -2.75
C THR A 131 -7.55 1.47 -2.35
N LEU A 132 -7.40 2.00 -1.15
CA LEU A 132 -6.12 2.25 -0.51
C LEU A 132 -5.97 1.33 0.70
N PHE A 133 -4.75 0.83 0.91
CA PHE A 133 -4.39 0.15 2.14
C PHE A 133 -3.23 0.89 2.81
N LYS A 134 -3.37 1.13 4.10
CA LYS A 134 -2.29 1.66 4.93
C LYS A 134 -1.39 0.51 5.38
N ILE A 135 -0.10 0.67 5.16
CA ILE A 135 0.91 -0.30 5.58
C ILE A 135 1.20 -0.09 7.07
N GLU A 136 1.02 -1.15 7.86
CA GLU A 136 1.31 -1.16 9.30
C GLU A 136 2.69 -1.74 9.59
N LEU A 137 3.07 -2.81 8.87
CA LEU A 137 4.32 -3.52 9.12
C LEU A 137 4.96 -4.03 7.83
N VAL A 138 6.28 -3.88 7.72
CA VAL A 138 7.11 -4.53 6.69
C VAL A 138 7.73 -5.80 7.26
N ILE A 139 7.48 -6.92 6.61
CA ILE A 139 7.97 -8.26 6.95
C ILE A 139 9.06 -8.61 5.93
N LYS A 140 10.31 -8.63 6.39
CA LYS A 140 11.50 -8.89 5.59
C LYS A 140 11.83 -10.37 5.52
#